data_AF-A0AAV5BQD4-F1
#
_entry.id   AF-A0AAV5BQD4-F1
#
_cell.length_a   1.000
_cell.length_b   1.000
_cell.length_c   1.000
_cell.angle_alpha   90.00
_cell.angle_beta   90.00
_cell.angle_gamma   90.00
#
_symmetry.space_group_name_H-M   'P 1'
#
loop_
_entity.id
_entity.type
_entity.pdbx_description
1 polymer ?
#
loop_
_entity_poly.entity_id
_entity_poly.type
_entity_poly.pdbx_seq_one_letter_code
_entity_poly.pdbx_strand_id
1 'polypeptide(L)' 'MTIRVMKNLRMCCDCHEAFKLISGIVEREFVVRDLNRFHHFKSGSCSCNDYW' A
#
# COMPACT_ATOMS: atom_id res chain seq x y z
N MET A 1 -0.19 5.93 -14.28
CA MET A 1 -1.07 6.82 -13.48
C MET A 1 -1.14 6.24 -12.08
N THR A 2 -0.66 6.95 -11.05
CA THR A 2 -0.56 6.43 -9.68
C THR A 2 -1.79 6.82 -8.87
N ILE A 3 -2.40 5.86 -8.17
CA ILE A 3 -3.55 6.11 -7.28
C ILE A 3 -3.03 6.46 -5.88
N ARG A 4 -3.51 7.57 -5.32
CA ARG A 4 -3.10 8.03 -3.98
C ARG A 4 -4.26 7.87 -3.00
N VAL A 5 -4.00 7.21 -1.87
CA VAL A 5 -5.00 6.95 -0.82
C VAL A 5 -4.46 7.48 0.51
N MET A 6 -5.30 8.19 1.26
CA MET A 6 -4.96 8.73 2.57
C MET A 6 -5.82 8.03 3.63
N LYS A 7 -5.18 7.47 4.67
CA LYS A 7 -5.86 6.91 5.85
C LYS A 7 -5.40 7.63 7.11
N ASN A 8 -6.35 7.84 8.04
CA ASN A 8 -6.08 8.39 9.37
C ASN A 8 -5.85 7.29 10.43
N LEU A 9 -5.67 6.04 10.00
CA LEU A 9 -5.37 4.89 10.86
C LEU A 9 -4.06 4.28 10.38
N ARG A 10 -3.25 3.77 11.32
CA ARG A 10 -2.02 3.03 11.02
C ARG A 10 -2.34 1.84 10.11
N MET A 11 -1.46 1.53 9.16
CA MET A 11 -1.60 0.31 8.38
C MET A 11 -1.52 -0.92 9.29
N CYS A 12 -2.41 -1.88 9.11
CA CYS A 12 -2.32 -3.20 9.73
C CYS A 12 -1.84 -4.23 8.69
N CYS A 13 -1.44 -5.41 9.16
CA CYS A 13 -0.98 -6.52 8.31
C CYS A 13 -1.99 -6.84 7.18
N ASP A 14 -3.28 -6.99 7.51
CA ASP A 14 -4.29 -7.35 6.52
C ASP A 14 -4.50 -6.27 5.45
N CYS A 15 -4.53 -4.99 5.85
CA CYS A 15 -4.63 -3.90 4.89
C CYS A 15 -3.39 -3.86 3.99
N HIS A 16 -2.21 -4.11 4.55
CA HIS A 16 -0.96 -4.12 3.82
C HIS A 16 -0.94 -5.23 2.75
N GLU A 17 -1.32 -6.45 3.11
CA GLU A 17 -1.43 -7.57 2.17
C GLU A 17 -2.54 -7.35 1.12
N ALA A 18 -3.67 -6.76 1.51
CA ALA A 18 -4.71 -6.40 0.55
C ALA A 18 -4.20 -5.44 -0.52
N PHE A 19 -3.47 -4.39 -0.15
CA PHE A 19 -2.92 -3.44 -1.13
C PHE A 19 -1.85 -4.07 -2.04
N LYS A 20 -1.02 -4.98 -1.51
CA LYS A 20 -0.12 -5.79 -2.34
C LYS A 20 -0.90 -6.56 -3.40
N LEU A 21 -1.86 -7.38 -2.98
CA LEU A 21 -2.68 -8.19 -3.89
C LEU A 21 -3.36 -7.34 -4.95
N ILE A 22 -4.01 -6.24 -4.53
CA ILE A 22 -4.69 -5.31 -5.43
C ILE A 22 -3.69 -4.69 -6.44
N SER A 23 -2.50 -4.28 -6.00
CA SER A 23 -1.48 -3.72 -6.89
C SER A 23 -1.01 -4.71 -7.97
N GLY A 24 -0.95 -6.00 -7.62
CA GLY A 24 -0.61 -7.07 -8.56
C GLY A 24 -1.73 -7.36 -9.55
N ILE A 25 -2.97 -7.48 -9.07
CA ILE A 25 -4.15 -7.81 -9.91
C ILE A 25 -4.48 -6.68 -10.89
N VAL A 26 -4.47 -5.44 -10.41
CA VAL A 26 -4.89 -4.28 -11.21
C VAL A 26 -3.73 -3.73 -12.05
N GLU A 27 -2.51 -4.25 -11.85
CA GLU A 27 -1.27 -3.79 -12.49
C GLU A 27 -1.08 -2.26 -12.37
N ARG A 28 -1.42 -1.72 -11.21
CA ARG A 28 -1.35 -0.29 -10.91
C ARG A 28 -0.54 -0.02 -9.66
N GLU A 29 0.09 1.15 -9.67
CA GLU A 29 0.81 1.66 -8.51
C GLU A 29 -0.16 2.39 -7.57
N PHE A 30 -0.09 2.03 -6.28
CA PHE A 30 -0.82 2.69 -5.21
C PHE A 30 0.15 3.31 -4.22
N VAL A 31 -0.08 4.56 -3.85
CA VAL A 31 0.63 5.23 -2.76
C VAL A 31 -0.35 5.46 -1.64
N VAL A 32 -0.18 4.73 -0.55
CA VAL A 32 -1.05 4.82 0.63
C VAL A 32 -0.28 5.51 1.74
N ARG A 33 -0.79 6.65 2.22
CA ARG A 33 -0.28 7.29 3.43
C ARG A 33 -1.11 6.84 4.61
N ASP A 34 -0.44 6.38 5.66
CA ASP A 34 -1.04 6.18 6.98
C ASP A 34 -0.55 7.25 7.99
N LEU A 35 -0.78 7.03 9.28
CA LEU A 35 -0.32 7.95 10.34
C LEU A 35 1.20 8.07 10.44
N ASN A 36 1.94 7.03 10.07
CA ASN A 36 3.37 6.90 10.35
C ASN A 36 4.24 7.12 9.11
N ARG A 37 3.79 6.66 7.93
CA ARG A 37 4.61 6.57 6.72
C ARG A 37 3.79 6.51 5.43
N PHE A 38 4.52 6.52 4.33
CA PHE A 38 3.99 6.19 3.01
C PHE A 38 4.34 4.75 2.66
N HIS A 39 3.37 4.06 2.09
CA HIS A 39 3.47 2.72 1.54
C HIS A 39 3.32 2.82 0.03
N HIS A 40 4.35 2.40 -0.72
CA HIS A 40 4.29 2.37 -2.18
C HIS A 40 4.08 0.92 -2.61
N PHE A 41 2.88 0.63 -3.11
CA PHE A 41 2.51 -0.68 -3.61
C PHE A 41 2.64 -0.73 -5.12
N LYS A 42 3.38 -1.73 -5.60
CA LYS A 42 3.59 -1.97 -7.02
C LYS A 42 3.86 -3.45 -7.26
N SER A 43 3.18 -4.04 -8.24
CA SER A 43 3.42 -5.41 -8.69
C SER A 43 3.41 -6.44 -7.55
N GLY A 44 2.46 -6.33 -6.62
CA GLY A 44 2.35 -7.28 -5.51
C GLY A 44 3.26 -7.02 -4.31
N SER A 45 4.08 -5.96 -4.33
CA SER A 45 5.06 -5.67 -3.28
C SER A 45 4.88 -4.27 -2.70
N CYS A 46 5.37 -4.06 -1.47
CA CYS A 46 5.40 -2.75 -0.83
C CYS A 46 6.83 -2.29 -0.54
N SER A 47 7.09 -0.99 -0.70
CA SER A 47 8.40 -0.37 -0.41
C SER A 47 8.76 -0.29 1.07
N CYS A 48 7.81 -0.54 1.99
CA CYS A 48 8.05 -0.41 3.43
C CYS A 48 8.78 -1.62 4.04
N ASN A 49 9.19 -2.60 3.23
CA ASN A 49 9.86 -3.84 3.67
C ASN A 49 9.04 -4.61 4.71
N ASP A 50 7.72 -4.68 4.50
CA ASP A 50 6.73 -5.34 5.36
C ASP A 50 6.58 -4.76 6.76
N TYR A 51 7.04 -3.53 6.96
CA TYR A 51 6.69 -2.72 8.11
C TYR A 51 5.36 -2.01 7.85
N TRP A 52 4.27 -2.56 8.39
CA TRP A 52 2.92 -1.96 8.40
C TRP A 52 2.89 -0.64 9.20
#